data_AF-A0A927Y4V4-F1
#
_entry.id   AF-A0A927Y4V4-F1
#
_cell.length_a   1.000
_cell.length_b   1.000
_cell.length_c   1.000
_cell.angle_alpha   90.00
_cell.angle_beta   90.00
_cell.angle_gamma   90.00
#
_symmetry.space_group_name_H-M   'P 1'
#
loop_
_entity.id
_entity.type
_entity.pdbx_description
1 polymer ?
#
loop_
_entity_poly.entity_id
_entity_poly.type
_entity_poly.pdbx_seq_one_letter_code
_entity_poly.pdbx_strand_id
1 'polypeptide(L)' 'EFCEKFEIPYRTMTEWELGHRNAPPYVLRLLSYYVEMQRKLNENGINEK' A
#
# COMPACT_ATOMS: atom_id res chain seq x y z
N GLU A 1 6.90 8.31 -3.55
CA GLU A 1 5.85 8.20 -2.51
C GLU A 1 5.32 6.77 -2.32
N PHE A 2 4.39 6.23 -3.14
CA PHE A 2 3.82 4.89 -2.88
C PHE A 2 4.85 3.76 -2.94
N CYS A 3 5.67 3.72 -3.99
CA CYS A 3 6.68 2.69 -4.21
C CYS A 3 7.71 2.64 -3.06
N GLU A 4 8.15 3.80 -2.58
CA GLU A 4 9.08 3.91 -1.45
C GLU A 4 8.42 3.45 -0.15
N LYS A 5 7.18 3.85 0.08
CA LYS A 5 6.42 3.54 1.31
C LYS A 5 6.14 2.06 1.50
N PHE A 6 5.85 1.34 0.42
CA PHE A 6 5.58 -0.09 0.46
C PHE A 6 6.79 -0.94 0.04
N GLU A 7 7.94 -0.29 -0.18
CA GLU A 7 9.17 -0.93 -0.67
C GLU A 7 8.96 -1.75 -1.95
N ILE A 8 8.02 -1.29 -2.80
CA ILE A 8 7.72 -1.91 -4.08
C ILE A 8 8.52 -1.17 -5.16
N PRO A 9 9.37 -1.86 -5.94
CA PRO A 9 10.07 -1.23 -7.05
C PRO A 9 9.09 -0.60 -8.04
N TYR A 10 9.40 0.61 -8.52
CA TYR A 10 8.56 1.34 -9.48
C TYR A 10 8.22 0.50 -10.72
N ARG A 11 9.19 -0.26 -11.23
CA ARG A 11 8.99 -1.19 -12.34
C ARG A 11 7.89 -2.22 -12.05
N THR A 12 7.85 -2.77 -10.85
CA THR A 12 6.84 -3.76 -10.45
C THR A 12 5.45 -3.15 -10.44
N MET A 13 5.28 -1.93 -9.91
CA MET A 13 4.01 -1.20 -9.97
C MET A 13 3.59 -0.90 -11.40
N THR A 14 4.52 -0.44 -12.24
CA THR A 14 4.26 -0.15 -13.64
C THR A 14 3.77 -1.40 -14.40
N GLU A 15 4.40 -2.55 -14.17
CA GLU A 15 4.00 -3.82 -14.79
C GLU A 15 2.62 -4.31 -14.33
N TRP A 16 2.22 -3.98 -13.09
CA TRP A 16 0.86 -4.23 -12.59
C TRP A 16 -0.16 -3.30 -13.24
N GLU A 17 0.15 -2.01 -13.35
CA GLU A 17 -0.72 -1.01 -13.99
C GLU A 17 -0.93 -1.29 -15.47
N LEU A 18 0.13 -1.72 -16.18
CA LEU A 18 0.07 -2.11 -17.59
C LEU A 18 -0.60 -3.48 -17.79
N GLY A 19 -0.87 -4.23 -16.73
CA GLY A 19 -1.48 -5.56 -16.80
C GLY A 19 -0.57 -6.66 -17.34
N HIS A 20 0.73 -6.38 -17.52
CA HIS A 20 1.73 -7.39 -17.92
C HIS A 20 1.93 -8.46 -16.83
N ARG A 21 1.69 -8.09 -15.57
CA ARG A 21 1.74 -9.00 -14.43
C ARG A 21 0.61 -8.69 -13.45
N ASN A 22 -0.01 -9.73 -12.90
CA ASN A 22 -0.97 -9.54 -11.81
C ASN A 22 -0.26 -9.29 -10.47
N ALA A 23 -0.76 -8.34 -9.72
CA ALA A 23 -0.37 -8.15 -8.33
C ALA A 23 -0.72 -9.41 -7.51
N PRO A 24 0.13 -9.84 -6.57
CA PRO A 24 -0.21 -10.94 -5.68
C PRO A 24 -1.51 -10.67 -4.90
N PRO A 25 -2.37 -11.68 -4.66
CA PRO A 25 -3.66 -11.48 -4.00
C PRO A 25 -3.58 -10.83 -2.62
N TYR A 26 -2.46 -11.00 -1.91
CA TYR A 26 -2.25 -10.42 -0.59
C TYR A 26 -2.01 -8.90 -0.63
N VAL A 27 -1.66 -8.31 -1.77
CA VAL A 27 -1.39 -6.86 -1.88
C VAL A 27 -2.64 -6.05 -1.56
N LEU A 28 -3.80 -6.47 -2.06
CA LEU A 28 -5.07 -5.82 -1.73
C LEU A 28 -5.40 -5.91 -0.23
N ARG A 29 -5.11 -7.06 0.39
CA ARG A 29 -5.28 -7.25 1.83
C ARG A 29 -4.34 -6.35 2.63
N LEU A 30 -3.08 -6.22 2.20
CA LEU A 30 -2.10 -5.32 2.81
C LEU A 30 -2.57 -3.86 2.73
N LEU A 31 -3.02 -3.41 1.56
CA LEU A 31 -3.52 -2.04 1.38
C LEU A 31 -4.77 -1.76 2.24
N SER A 32 -5.69 -2.72 2.29
CA SER A 32 -6.89 -2.61 3.14
C SER A 32 -6.52 -2.49 4.62
N TYR A 33 -5.60 -3.34 5.08
CA TYR A 33 -5.08 -3.27 6.44
C TYR A 33 -4.39 -1.94 6.74
N TYR A 34 -3.58 -1.44 5.80
CA TYR A 34 -2.89 -0.17 5.93
C TYR A 34 -3.89 0.99 6.13
N VAL A 35 -4.92 1.07 5.29
CA VAL A 35 -5.96 2.11 5.39
C VAL A 35 -6.70 2.05 6.73
N GLU A 36 -7.11 0.85 7.15
CA GLU A 36 -7.78 0.66 8.45
C GLU A 36 -6.89 1.03 9.63
N MET A 37 -5.60 0.72 9.58
CA MET A 37 -4.67 1.08 10.62
C MET A 37 -4.46 2.58 10.72
N GLN A 38 -4.30 3.26 9.58
CA GLN A 38 -4.19 4.72 9.53
C GLN A 38 -5.43 5.39 10.12
N ARG A 39 -6.62 4.88 9.80
CA ARG A 39 -7.88 5.36 10.40
C ARG A 39 -7.87 5.22 11.92
N LYS A 40 -7.50 4.05 12.45
CA LYS A 40 -7.43 3.81 13.90
C LYS A 40 -6.38 4.68 14.60
N LEU A 41 -5.23 4.91 13.98
CA LEU A 41 -4.18 5.77 14.53
C LEU A 41 -4.67 7.23 14.64
N ASN A 42 -5.38 7.71 13.62
CA ASN A 42 -6.00 9.03 13.61
C ASN A 42 -7.09 9.16 14.68
N GLU A 43 -7.93 8.13 14.84
CA GLU A 43 -8.95 8.06 15.89
C GLU A 43 -8.34 8.05 17.31
N ASN A 44 -7.19 7.39 17.48
CA ASN A 44 -6.49 7.31 18.77
C ASN A 44 -5.61 8.54 19.08
N GLY A 45 -5.59 9.56 18.21
CA GLY A 45 -4.81 10.78 18.41
C GLY A 45 -3.29 10.59 18.37
N ILE A 46 -2.81 9.43 17.95
CA ILE A 46 -1.39 9.14 17.72
C ILE A 46 -1.10 9.56 16.29
N ASN A 47 -0.97 10.86 16.07
CA ASN A 47 -0.56 11.39 14.78
C ASN A 47 0.96 11.22 14.68
N GLU A 48 1.41 10.19 13.97
CA GLU A 48 2.80 10.14 13.51
C GLU A 48 2.92 11.24 12.44
N LYS A 49 3.70 12.27 12.78
CA LYS A 49 3.91 13.52 12.02
C LYS A 49 4.13 13.31 10.53
#